data_AF-A0A8H7KAK8-F1
#
_entry.id   AF-A0A8H7KAK8-F1
#
_cell.length_a   1.000
_cell.length_b   1.000
_cell.length_c   1.000
_cell.angle_alpha   90.00
_cell.angle_beta   90.00
_cell.angle_gamma   90.00
#
_symmetry.space_group_name_H-M   'P 1'
#
loop_
_entity.id
_entity.type
_entity.pdbx_description
1 polymer ?
#
loop_
_entity_poly.entity_id
_entity_poly.type
_entity_poly.pdbx_seq_one_letter_code
_entity_poly.pdbx_strand_id
1 'polypeptide(L)'
;MRETINKCTSECSHLETTGFLPTRLLYLGPGLNPSSIRLINRQDISQSSSVGQSRLKYAALSYCWGSQSDGENQLCTTSDSLEARTAGIDESSMHTVLRDAVKVCRELSIQYLWVDSLCIIQDDLSDWERESESMAFIYSHALVTICALTSNSGFETFLTRDRRHISISFSSQVNPKIVGQYSLVASGYCRDWVLIGWLALDVYRSRWNSRGGPCKNP
;
A
#
# COMPACT_ATOMS: atom_id res chain seq x y z
N MET A 1 12.56 7.18 7.62
CA MET A 1 12.22 6.46 6.37
C MET A 1 12.66 7.22 5.13
N ARG A 2 12.23 8.48 4.91
CA ARG A 2 12.69 9.30 3.77
C ARG A 2 14.22 9.41 3.69
N GLU A 3 14.89 9.68 4.80
CA GLU A 3 16.36 9.71 4.89
C GLU A 3 16.99 8.35 4.55
N THR A 4 16.40 7.25 5.04
CA THR A 4 16.87 5.89 4.73
C THR A 4 16.77 5.58 3.25
N ILE A 5 15.66 5.96 2.60
CA ILE A 5 15.47 5.79 1.15
C ILE A 5 16.50 6.64 0.41
N ASN A 6 16.69 7.90 0.79
CA ASN A 6 17.67 8.79 0.17
C ASN A 6 19.07 8.19 0.27
N LYS A 7 19.48 7.75 1.46
CA LYS A 7 20.76 7.09 1.72
C LYS A 7 20.91 5.85 0.84
N CYS A 8 19.92 4.96 0.82
CA CYS A 8 19.96 3.78 -0.04
C CYS A 8 20.07 4.14 -1.53
N THR A 9 19.37 5.18 -1.99
CA THR A 9 19.41 5.59 -3.40
C THR A 9 20.70 6.30 -3.80
N SER A 10 21.41 6.93 -2.85
CA SER A 10 22.64 7.68 -3.12
C SER A 10 23.90 6.86 -2.86
N GLU A 11 23.86 5.96 -1.88
CA GLU A 11 25.03 5.22 -1.40
C GLU A 11 24.99 3.73 -1.74
N CYS A 12 23.82 3.17 -2.08
CA CYS A 12 23.68 1.76 -2.40
C CYS A 12 23.28 1.57 -3.86
N SER A 13 23.93 0.63 -4.55
CA SER A 13 23.58 0.20 -5.91
C SER A 13 22.44 -0.82 -5.94
N HIS A 14 21.46 -0.70 -5.03
CA HIS A 14 20.33 -1.64 -4.92
C HIS A 14 19.21 -1.40 -5.94
N LEU A 15 19.12 -0.20 -6.51
CA LEU A 15 18.15 0.12 -7.57
C LEU A 15 18.83 -0.08 -8.91
N GLU A 16 18.74 -1.29 -9.45
CA GLU A 16 19.10 -1.51 -10.85
C GLU A 16 18.11 -0.74 -11.73
N THR A 17 18.58 0.31 -12.39
CA THR A 17 17.81 1.04 -13.39
C THR A 17 17.71 0.23 -14.67
N THR A 18 16.96 -0.87 -14.64
CA THR A 18 16.70 -1.72 -15.83
C THR A 18 15.79 -1.01 -16.85
N GLY A 19 15.27 0.17 -16.52
CA GLY A 19 14.33 0.92 -17.36
C GLY A 19 12.93 0.31 -17.40
N PHE A 20 12.68 -0.74 -16.61
CA PHE A 20 11.35 -1.31 -16.48
C PHE A 20 10.39 -0.31 -15.85
N LEU A 21 9.19 -0.20 -16.45
CA LEU A 21 8.08 0.56 -15.90
C LEU A 21 6.78 -0.22 -16.16
N PRO A 22 5.87 -0.32 -15.16
CA PRO A 22 4.58 -0.95 -15.35
C PRO A 22 3.79 -0.27 -16.47
N THR A 23 2.86 -0.98 -17.09
CA THR A 23 2.04 -0.44 -18.19
C THR A 23 1.27 0.79 -17.75
N ARG A 24 0.75 0.78 -16.53
CA ARG A 24 -0.03 1.87 -15.93
C ARG A 24 0.42 2.15 -14.50
N LEU A 25 0.30 3.41 -14.12
CA LEU A 25 0.59 3.90 -12.78
C LEU A 25 -0.48 4.93 -12.37
N LEU A 26 -0.77 5.01 -11.07
CA LEU A 26 -1.47 6.16 -10.52
C LEU A 26 -0.49 7.30 -10.36
N TYR A 27 -0.75 8.41 -11.03
CA TYR A 27 -0.11 9.67 -10.75
C TYR A 27 -0.82 10.33 -9.57
N LEU A 28 -0.07 10.69 -8.54
CA LEU A 28 -0.61 11.30 -7.32
C LEU A 28 -0.50 12.83 -7.32
N GLY A 29 0.27 13.39 -8.25
CA GLY A 29 0.58 14.82 -8.32
C GLY A 29 1.61 15.31 -7.32
N PRO A 30 2.10 16.56 -7.48
CA PRO A 30 2.96 17.20 -6.51
C PRO A 30 2.14 17.69 -5.30
N GLY A 31 2.59 17.33 -4.09
CA GLY A 31 2.02 17.83 -2.84
C GLY A 31 0.70 17.16 -2.42
N LEU A 32 -0.12 17.90 -1.66
CA LEU A 32 -1.33 17.41 -1.01
C LEU A 32 -2.62 17.69 -1.81
N ASN A 33 -2.54 18.04 -3.09
CA ASN A 33 -3.74 18.32 -3.87
C ASN A 33 -4.52 17.01 -4.12
N PRO A 34 -5.77 16.87 -3.64
CA PRO A 34 -6.55 15.65 -3.82
C PRO A 34 -6.98 15.43 -5.27
N SER A 35 -7.15 16.51 -6.06
CA SER A 35 -7.67 16.46 -7.42
C SER A 35 -6.63 16.06 -8.48
N SER A 36 -5.39 15.77 -8.09
CA SER A 36 -4.32 15.39 -9.02
C SER A 36 -4.24 13.89 -9.29
N ILE A 37 -4.99 13.08 -8.55
CA ILE A 37 -4.91 11.62 -8.68
C ILE A 37 -5.54 11.17 -9.99
N ARG A 38 -4.79 10.46 -10.82
CA ARG A 38 -5.31 9.85 -12.05
C ARG A 38 -4.48 8.66 -12.48
N LEU A 39 -5.07 7.78 -13.26
CA LEU A 39 -4.37 6.70 -13.94
C LEU A 39 -3.65 7.24 -15.17
N ILE A 40 -2.41 6.82 -15.40
CA ILE A 40 -1.63 7.20 -16.58
C ILE A 40 -0.97 5.97 -17.19
N ASN A 41 -0.81 5.96 -18.51
CA ASN A 41 -0.06 4.91 -19.20
C ASN A 41 1.43 5.28 -19.25
N ARG A 42 2.29 4.26 -19.28
CA ARG A 42 3.74 4.44 -19.42
C ARG A 42 4.15 5.23 -20.67
N GLN A 43 3.35 5.16 -21.72
CA GLN A 43 3.59 5.85 -22.99
C GLN A 43 3.42 7.37 -22.83
N ASP A 44 2.50 7.82 -21.97
CA ASP A 44 2.21 9.24 -21.72
C ASP A 44 3.29 9.89 -20.83
N ILE A 45 3.93 9.09 -19.97
CA ILE A 45 5.03 9.51 -19.10
C ILE A 45 6.26 9.94 -19.92
N SER A 46 6.57 9.19 -20.98
CA SER A 46 7.71 9.48 -21.88
C SER A 46 7.62 10.83 -22.57
N GLN A 47 6.40 11.34 -22.79
CA GLN A 47 6.18 12.57 -23.54
C GLN A 47 6.16 13.82 -22.63
N SER A 48 5.86 13.64 -21.34
CA SER A 48 5.61 14.75 -20.41
C SER A 48 6.79 15.13 -19.52
N SER A 49 7.85 14.32 -19.49
CA SER A 49 8.93 14.44 -18.49
C SER A 49 10.28 14.71 -19.16
N SER A 50 10.95 15.82 -18.81
CA SER A 50 12.37 16.05 -19.13
C SER A 50 13.33 15.06 -18.45
N VAL A 51 12.79 14.25 -17.53
CA VAL A 51 13.44 13.12 -16.87
C VAL A 51 13.03 11.85 -17.62
N GLY A 52 13.93 11.25 -18.40
CA GLY A 52 13.63 10.04 -19.17
C GLY A 52 13.09 8.89 -18.30
N GLN A 53 12.33 7.97 -18.92
CA GLN A 53 11.66 6.82 -18.26
C GLN A 53 12.56 6.05 -17.27
N SER A 54 13.87 5.97 -17.57
CA SER A 54 14.90 5.29 -16.76
C SER A 54 15.05 5.83 -15.32
N ARG A 55 14.51 7.02 -15.00
CA ARG A 55 14.64 7.66 -13.68
C ARG A 55 13.33 7.80 -12.91
N LEU A 56 12.22 7.33 -13.46
CA LEU A 56 10.93 7.43 -12.76
C LEU A 56 10.91 6.48 -11.56
N LYS A 57 10.53 7.01 -10.40
CA LYS A 57 10.40 6.26 -9.15
C LYS A 57 8.93 6.10 -8.81
N TYR A 58 8.50 4.88 -8.56
CA TYR A 58 7.15 4.56 -8.12
C TYR A 58 7.19 3.69 -6.86
N ALA A 59 6.12 3.73 -6.09
CA ALA A 59 5.85 2.76 -5.03
C ALA A 59 4.89 1.70 -5.56
N ALA A 60 4.92 0.50 -4.98
CA ALA A 60 3.91 -0.53 -5.23
C ALA A 60 3.16 -0.83 -3.93
N LEU A 61 1.84 -1.00 -4.00
CA LEU A 61 1.02 -1.39 -2.85
C LEU A 61 0.76 -2.90 -2.87
N SER A 62 0.88 -3.54 -1.71
CA SER A 62 0.47 -4.93 -1.48
C SER A 62 -0.47 -4.96 -0.27
N TYR A 63 -1.71 -5.37 -0.50
CA TYR A 63 -2.77 -5.39 0.51
C TYR A 63 -3.76 -6.54 0.26
N CYS A 64 -4.49 -6.92 1.32
CA CYS A 64 -5.55 -7.92 1.22
C CYS A 64 -6.83 -7.24 0.71
N TRP A 65 -7.48 -7.83 -0.28
CA TRP A 65 -8.73 -7.28 -0.80
C TRP A 65 -9.89 -7.48 0.18
N GLY A 66 -9.83 -8.54 0.99
CA GLY A 66 -10.81 -8.80 2.05
C GLY A 66 -11.60 -10.07 1.84
N SER A 67 -12.83 -10.06 2.32
CA SER A 67 -13.82 -11.10 1.99
C SER A 67 -14.24 -10.99 0.52
N GLN A 68 -15.04 -11.96 0.02
CA GLN A 68 -15.59 -11.88 -1.34
C GLN A 68 -16.43 -10.59 -1.52
N SER A 69 -17.26 -10.24 -0.54
CA SER A 69 -18.06 -9.02 -0.60
C SER A 69 -17.19 -7.75 -0.60
N ASP A 70 -16.03 -7.79 0.08
CA ASP A 70 -15.09 -6.67 0.05
C ASP A 70 -14.47 -6.54 -1.35
N GLY A 71 -14.10 -7.67 -1.97
CA GLY A 71 -13.58 -7.70 -3.34
C GLY A 71 -14.57 -7.17 -4.38
N GLU A 72 -15.86 -7.52 -4.26
CA GLU A 72 -16.93 -7.02 -5.15
C GLU A 72 -17.14 -5.50 -5.04
N ASN A 73 -16.86 -4.93 -3.87
CA ASN A 73 -16.98 -3.50 -3.61
C ASN A 73 -15.66 -2.74 -3.79
N GLN A 74 -14.61 -3.41 -4.29
CA GLN A 74 -13.30 -2.82 -4.43
C GLN A 74 -13.27 -1.78 -5.55
N LEU A 75 -12.51 -0.71 -5.34
CA LEU A 75 -12.27 0.32 -6.33
C LEU A 75 -11.37 -0.24 -7.43
N CYS A 76 -12.00 -0.63 -8.52
CA CYS A 76 -11.35 -1.29 -9.64
C CYS A 76 -11.39 -0.45 -10.91
N THR A 77 -10.43 -0.72 -11.80
CA THR A 77 -10.46 -0.27 -13.19
C THR A 77 -11.04 -1.40 -14.05
N THR A 78 -12.03 -1.05 -14.85
CA THR A 78 -12.66 -1.88 -15.87
C THR A 78 -12.55 -1.14 -17.21
N SER A 79 -12.84 -1.82 -18.30
CA SER A 79 -12.87 -1.22 -19.64
C SER A 79 -13.74 0.04 -19.67
N ASP A 80 -14.92 -0.01 -19.05
CA ASP A 80 -15.87 1.12 -18.98
C ASP A 80 -15.40 2.29 -18.09
N SER A 81 -14.62 2.00 -17.04
CA SER A 81 -14.17 3.03 -16.10
C SER A 81 -12.80 3.61 -16.44
N LEU A 82 -12.05 2.99 -17.37
CA LEU A 82 -10.69 3.36 -17.72
C LEU A 82 -10.55 4.85 -18.07
N GLU A 83 -11.39 5.36 -18.96
CA GLU A 83 -11.36 6.78 -19.38
C GLU A 83 -11.57 7.71 -18.17
N ALA A 84 -12.58 7.41 -17.33
CA ALA A 84 -12.83 8.17 -16.12
C ALA A 84 -11.63 8.15 -15.16
N ARG A 85 -10.96 6.99 -14.98
CA ARG A 85 -9.75 6.87 -14.15
C ARG A 85 -8.60 7.72 -14.68
N THR A 86 -8.46 7.83 -16.00
CA THR A 86 -7.42 8.67 -16.61
C THR A 86 -7.72 10.16 -16.51
N ALA A 87 -8.99 10.55 -16.52
CA ALA A 87 -9.40 11.94 -16.31
C ALA A 87 -9.18 12.40 -14.86
N GLY A 88 -9.47 11.54 -13.89
CA GLY A 88 -9.24 11.82 -12.47
C GLY A 88 -9.94 10.83 -11.55
N ILE A 89 -9.37 10.63 -10.36
CA ILE A 89 -9.94 9.79 -9.31
C ILE A 89 -10.13 10.67 -8.08
N ASP A 90 -11.37 10.81 -7.63
CA ASP A 90 -11.64 11.48 -6.36
C ASP A 90 -11.08 10.65 -5.20
N GLU A 91 -10.19 11.23 -4.41
CA GLU A 91 -9.61 10.61 -3.22
C GLU A 91 -10.69 10.20 -2.20
N SER A 92 -11.84 10.88 -2.18
CA SER A 92 -12.97 10.53 -1.30
C SER A 92 -13.57 9.15 -1.65
N SER A 93 -13.53 8.76 -2.93
CA SER A 93 -14.03 7.48 -3.44
C SER A 93 -13.10 6.30 -3.18
N MET A 94 -11.86 6.56 -2.77
CA MET A 94 -10.90 5.53 -2.46
C MET A 94 -11.18 4.86 -1.11
N HIS A 95 -11.00 3.54 -1.07
CA HIS A 95 -11.00 2.81 0.20
C HIS A 95 -9.83 3.22 1.09
N THR A 96 -9.97 2.91 2.37
CA THR A 96 -9.05 3.35 3.42
C THR A 96 -7.59 2.95 3.15
N VAL A 97 -7.33 1.71 2.70
CA VAL A 97 -5.97 1.26 2.38
C VAL A 97 -5.35 2.11 1.27
N LEU A 98 -6.12 2.44 0.22
CA LEU A 98 -5.61 3.26 -0.89
C LEU A 98 -5.29 4.68 -0.44
N ARG A 99 -6.18 5.30 0.36
CA ARG A 99 -5.93 6.63 0.95
C ARG A 99 -4.69 6.64 1.82
N ASP A 100 -4.50 5.61 2.63
CA ASP A 100 -3.31 5.46 3.46
C ASP A 100 -2.04 5.31 2.61
N ALA A 101 -2.09 4.53 1.53
CA ALA A 101 -0.97 4.38 0.60
C ALA A 101 -0.63 5.70 -0.11
N VAL A 102 -1.62 6.46 -0.55
CA VAL A 102 -1.45 7.79 -1.14
C VAL A 102 -0.78 8.74 -0.16
N LYS A 103 -1.24 8.77 1.11
CA LYS A 103 -0.60 9.57 2.17
C LYS A 103 0.86 9.20 2.36
N VAL A 104 1.18 7.90 2.47
CA VAL A 104 2.56 7.43 2.59
C VAL A 104 3.40 7.88 1.40
N CYS A 105 2.90 7.73 0.17
CA CYS A 105 3.62 8.14 -1.02
C CYS A 105 3.92 9.64 -1.04
N ARG A 106 2.93 10.48 -0.72
CA ARG A 106 3.10 11.95 -0.62
C ARG A 106 4.13 12.31 0.46
N GLU A 107 4.08 11.68 1.62
CA GLU A 107 5.06 11.84 2.70
C GLU A 107 6.46 11.29 2.35
N LEU A 108 6.59 10.42 1.36
CA LEU A 108 7.88 9.97 0.84
C LEU A 108 8.31 10.73 -0.41
N SER A 109 7.53 11.71 -0.87
CA SER A 109 7.75 12.45 -2.13
C SER A 109 7.80 11.53 -3.35
N ILE A 110 7.02 10.45 -3.33
CA ILE A 110 6.82 9.51 -4.43
C ILE A 110 5.52 9.89 -5.14
N GLN A 111 5.62 10.21 -6.43
CA GLN A 111 4.49 10.74 -7.22
C GLN A 111 3.72 9.67 -7.98
N TYR A 112 4.24 8.45 -8.02
CA TYR A 112 3.66 7.35 -8.78
C TYR A 112 3.44 6.14 -7.88
N LEU A 113 2.26 5.55 -7.98
CA LEU A 113 1.87 4.39 -7.20
C LEU A 113 1.29 3.32 -8.11
N TRP A 114 1.75 2.10 -7.98
CA TRP A 114 1.14 0.93 -8.60
C TRP A 114 0.20 0.23 -7.61
N VAL A 115 -1.02 -0.03 -8.05
CA VAL A 115 -2.06 -0.76 -7.32
C VAL A 115 -2.72 -1.72 -8.30
N ASP A 116 -2.70 -3.01 -8.00
CA ASP A 116 -3.31 -4.08 -8.81
C ASP A 116 -4.74 -3.75 -9.25
N SER A 117 -5.63 -3.38 -8.32
CA SER A 117 -7.05 -3.14 -8.61
C SER A 117 -7.27 -1.98 -9.59
N LEU A 118 -6.35 -1.00 -9.65
CA LEU A 118 -6.49 0.21 -10.47
C LEU A 118 -5.59 0.21 -11.72
N CYS A 119 -4.44 -0.47 -11.68
CA CYS A 119 -3.47 -0.48 -12.77
C CYS A 119 -3.66 -1.66 -13.74
N ILE A 120 -4.50 -2.62 -13.38
CA ILE A 120 -4.91 -3.76 -14.22
C ILE A 120 -6.38 -3.55 -14.60
N ILE A 121 -6.73 -3.82 -15.86
CA ILE A 121 -8.12 -3.79 -16.34
C ILE A 121 -8.76 -5.13 -15.95
N GLN A 122 -9.64 -5.09 -14.95
CA GLN A 122 -10.07 -6.28 -14.21
C GLN A 122 -11.07 -7.17 -14.96
N ASP A 123 -11.73 -6.63 -15.98
CA ASP A 123 -12.65 -7.34 -16.87
C ASP A 123 -12.01 -7.75 -18.21
N ASP A 124 -10.71 -7.45 -18.41
CA ASP A 124 -9.93 -7.88 -19.58
C ASP A 124 -8.94 -8.98 -19.16
N LEU A 125 -9.26 -10.23 -19.51
CA LEU A 125 -8.42 -11.39 -19.20
C LEU A 125 -7.01 -11.28 -19.79
N SER A 126 -6.86 -10.72 -20.99
CA SER A 126 -5.55 -10.60 -21.64
C SER A 126 -4.67 -9.55 -20.95
N ASP A 127 -5.29 -8.45 -20.51
CA ASP A 127 -4.60 -7.44 -19.71
C ASP A 127 -4.21 -8.00 -18.34
N TRP A 128 -5.12 -8.73 -17.69
CA TRP A 128 -4.84 -9.38 -16.41
C TRP A 128 -3.69 -10.39 -16.50
N GLU A 129 -3.69 -11.28 -17.49
CA GLU A 129 -2.63 -12.27 -17.70
C GLU A 129 -1.27 -11.58 -17.90
N ARG A 130 -1.20 -10.57 -18.77
CA ARG A 130 0.03 -9.81 -19.04
C ARG A 130 0.58 -9.10 -17.80
N GLU A 131 -0.29 -8.42 -17.04
CA GLU A 131 0.14 -7.66 -15.86
C GLU A 131 0.48 -8.58 -14.69
N SER A 132 -0.24 -9.69 -14.52
CA SER A 132 0.06 -10.68 -13.47
C SER A 132 1.38 -11.43 -13.70
N GLU A 133 1.71 -11.77 -14.95
CA GLU A 133 3.04 -12.31 -15.31
C GLU A 133 4.16 -11.29 -14.99
N SER A 134 3.88 -10.01 -15.16
CA SER A 134 4.83 -8.92 -14.90
C SER A 134 4.92 -8.53 -13.42
N MET A 135 4.06 -9.06 -12.55
CA MET A 135 3.91 -8.58 -11.17
C MET A 135 5.20 -8.70 -10.35
N ALA A 136 5.97 -9.77 -10.55
CA ALA A 136 7.29 -9.93 -9.93
C ALA A 136 8.27 -8.82 -10.33
N PHE A 137 8.25 -8.40 -11.60
CA PHE A 137 9.04 -7.27 -12.09
C PHE A 137 8.54 -5.95 -11.51
N ILE A 138 7.22 -5.75 -11.45
CA ILE A 138 6.60 -4.55 -10.86
C ILE A 138 7.02 -4.37 -9.39
N TYR A 139 6.94 -5.42 -8.58
CA TYR A 139 7.33 -5.30 -7.18
C TYR A 139 8.85 -5.12 -7.00
N SER A 140 9.68 -5.83 -7.77
CA SER A 140 11.15 -5.76 -7.66
C SER A 140 11.75 -4.43 -8.15
N HIS A 141 11.07 -3.72 -9.04
CA HIS A 141 11.54 -2.44 -9.60
C HIS A 141 10.92 -1.21 -8.93
N ALA A 142 9.99 -1.40 -7.98
CA ALA A 142 9.46 -0.31 -7.19
C ALA A 142 10.55 0.27 -6.26
N LEU A 143 10.55 1.59 -6.06
CA LEU A 143 11.44 2.25 -5.09
C LEU A 143 11.18 1.70 -3.68
N VAL A 144 9.91 1.50 -3.36
CA VAL A 144 9.43 0.89 -2.12
C VAL A 144 8.17 0.07 -2.41
N THR A 145 8.02 -1.03 -1.70
CA THR A 145 6.74 -1.74 -1.61
C THR A 145 6.09 -1.45 -0.27
N ILE A 146 4.87 -0.91 -0.30
CA ILE A 146 4.06 -0.67 0.88
C ILE A 146 3.24 -1.93 1.13
N CYS A 147 3.56 -2.65 2.19
CA CYS A 147 2.84 -3.86 2.58
C CYS A 147 1.87 -3.55 3.74
N ALA A 148 0.57 -3.52 3.46
CA ALA A 148 -0.47 -3.38 4.49
C ALA A 148 -0.64 -4.73 5.23
N LEU A 149 0.22 -5.00 6.20
CA LEU A 149 0.26 -6.30 6.92
C LEU A 149 -0.87 -6.47 7.94
N THR A 150 -1.26 -5.38 8.59
CA THR A 150 -2.29 -5.40 9.66
C THR A 150 -3.70 -5.20 9.14
N SER A 151 -3.85 -4.99 7.83
CA SER A 151 -5.13 -4.78 7.14
C SER A 151 -5.57 -6.10 6.51
N ASN A 152 -6.73 -6.61 6.91
CA ASN A 152 -7.29 -7.83 6.32
C ASN A 152 -8.20 -7.55 5.13
N SER A 153 -8.48 -6.28 4.84
CA SER A 153 -9.40 -5.82 3.81
C SER A 153 -8.95 -4.48 3.22
N GLY A 154 -9.43 -4.10 2.03
CA GLY A 154 -9.18 -2.80 1.41
C GLY A 154 -9.78 -1.61 2.18
N PHE A 155 -10.74 -1.89 3.06
CA PHE A 155 -11.51 -0.91 3.81
C PHE A 155 -10.91 -0.55 5.18
N GLU A 156 -9.91 -1.31 5.63
CA GLU A 156 -9.21 -1.09 6.91
C GLU A 156 -8.03 -0.13 6.74
N THR A 157 -7.60 0.50 7.83
CA THR A 157 -6.40 1.36 7.85
C THR A 157 -5.18 0.54 8.24
N PHE A 158 -4.03 0.83 7.64
CA PHE A 158 -2.74 0.26 8.07
C PHE A 158 -1.84 1.29 8.76
N LEU A 159 -2.24 2.57 8.78
CA LEU A 159 -1.50 3.64 9.44
C LEU A 159 -1.75 3.69 10.94
N THR A 160 -2.95 3.30 11.40
CA THR A 160 -3.22 3.16 12.82
C THR A 160 -3.11 1.70 13.23
N ARG A 161 -2.38 1.46 14.32
CA ARG A 161 -2.40 0.17 14.99
C ARG A 161 -3.27 0.32 16.22
N ASP A 162 -4.44 -0.30 16.21
CA ASP A 162 -5.16 -0.55 17.45
C ASP A 162 -4.41 -1.63 18.23
N ARG A 163 -3.49 -1.16 19.07
CA ARG A 163 -2.84 -2.02 20.07
C ARG A 163 -3.87 -2.28 21.15
N ARG A 164 -4.68 -3.33 20.94
CA ARG A 164 -5.59 -3.88 21.96
C ARG A 164 -4.83 -3.93 23.29
N HIS A 165 -5.24 -3.08 24.21
CA HIS A 165 -4.62 -2.95 25.52
C HIS A 165 -5.70 -3.01 26.59
N ILE A 166 -5.36 -3.64 27.70
CA ILE A 166 -6.20 -3.67 28.88
C ILE A 166 -5.69 -2.60 29.82
N SER A 167 -6.59 -1.70 30.20
CA SER A 167 -6.32 -0.63 31.14
C SER A 167 -6.75 -1.05 32.53
N ILE A 168 -5.79 -1.18 33.44
CA ILE A 168 -6.05 -1.53 34.85
C ILE A 168 -5.75 -0.32 35.70
N SER A 169 -6.81 0.33 36.19
CA SER A 169 -6.68 1.42 37.16
C SER A 169 -6.23 0.87 38.51
N PHE A 170 -5.32 1.58 39.18
CA PHE A 170 -4.88 1.23 40.53
C PHE A 170 -4.91 2.44 41.45
N SER A 171 -5.05 2.15 42.75
CA SER A 171 -4.88 3.10 43.84
C SER A 171 -4.06 2.44 44.92
N SER A 172 -3.07 3.16 45.45
CA SER A 172 -2.24 2.65 46.54
C SER A 172 -3.05 2.57 47.83
N GLN A 173 -3.00 1.40 48.48
CA GLN A 173 -3.62 1.18 49.78
C GLN A 173 -2.85 1.87 50.93
N VAL A 174 -1.59 2.27 50.69
CA VAL A 174 -0.71 2.90 51.69
C VAL A 174 -0.73 4.43 51.58
N ASN A 175 -0.84 4.95 50.35
CA ASN A 175 -0.91 6.39 50.10
C ASN A 175 -2.02 6.71 49.08
N PRO A 176 -3.20 7.17 49.52
CA PRO A 176 -4.34 7.45 48.65
C PRO A 176 -4.10 8.50 47.56
N LYS A 177 -3.02 9.29 47.66
CA LYS A 177 -2.64 10.26 46.61
C LYS A 177 -1.98 9.58 45.40
N ILE A 178 -1.52 8.33 45.55
CA ILE A 178 -0.90 7.56 44.48
C ILE A 178 -2.00 6.75 43.80
N VAL A 179 -2.51 7.29 42.71
CA VAL A 179 -3.44 6.63 41.78
C VAL A 179 -2.83 6.62 40.40
N GLY A 180 -3.22 5.66 39.57
CA GLY A 180 -2.73 5.57 38.21
C GLY A 180 -3.38 4.46 37.42
N GLN A 181 -2.77 4.15 36.29
CA GLN A 181 -3.27 3.15 35.36
C GLN A 181 -2.10 2.36 34.77
N TYR A 182 -2.21 1.05 34.78
CA TYR A 182 -1.36 0.17 33.99
C TYR A 182 -2.01 -0.11 32.65
N SER A 183 -1.26 0.04 31.56
CA SER A 183 -1.68 -0.39 30.23
C SER A 183 -0.97 -1.70 29.89
N LEU A 184 -1.71 -2.79 29.93
CA LEU A 184 -1.24 -4.10 29.48
C LEU A 184 -1.49 -4.21 27.99
N VAL A 185 -0.41 -4.21 27.21
CA VAL A 185 -0.47 -4.48 25.77
C VAL A 185 0.01 -5.91 25.57
N ALA A 186 -0.75 -6.75 24.87
CA ALA A 186 -0.21 -8.04 24.42
C ALA A 186 1.10 -7.76 23.69
N SER A 187 2.20 -8.48 23.91
CA SER A 187 3.49 -8.20 23.25
C SER A 187 3.91 -9.41 22.42
N GLY A 188 3.39 -9.50 21.20
CA GLY A 188 3.69 -10.61 20.29
C GLY A 188 3.09 -11.96 20.73
N TYR A 189 3.68 -13.05 20.24
CA TYR A 189 3.38 -14.42 20.67
C TYR A 189 4.69 -15.11 21.05
N CYS A 190 4.66 -15.86 22.16
CA CYS A 190 5.78 -16.69 22.58
C CYS A 190 5.53 -18.12 22.10
N ARG A 191 6.39 -18.63 21.22
CA ARG A 191 6.40 -20.06 20.84
C ARG A 191 7.74 -20.64 21.27
N ASP A 192 7.73 -21.74 22.02
CA ASP A 192 8.94 -22.43 22.48
C ASP A 192 9.97 -21.51 23.17
N TRP A 193 9.49 -20.58 24.01
CA TRP A 193 10.30 -19.59 24.75
C TRP A 193 11.01 -18.54 23.88
N VAL A 194 10.73 -18.48 22.58
CA VAL A 194 11.23 -17.43 21.69
C VAL A 194 10.17 -16.33 21.56
N LEU A 195 10.56 -15.11 21.94
CA LEU A 195 9.72 -13.94 21.77
C LEU A 195 9.70 -13.54 20.29
N ILE A 196 8.59 -13.80 19.60
CA ILE A 196 8.42 -13.36 18.22
C ILE A 196 7.93 -11.91 18.24
N GLY A 197 8.77 -11.00 17.74
CA GLY A 197 8.45 -9.58 17.65
C GLY A 197 7.21 -9.30 16.79
N TRP A 198 6.59 -8.14 17.00
CA TRP A 198 5.35 -7.74 16.33
C TRP A 198 5.37 -7.84 14.80
N LEU A 199 6.49 -7.49 14.16
CA LEU A 199 6.61 -7.58 12.70
C LEU A 199 6.43 -9.02 12.21
N ALA A 200 7.07 -9.98 12.87
CA ALA A 200 6.94 -11.38 12.49
C ALA A 200 5.53 -11.92 12.78
N LEU A 201 4.86 -11.43 13.83
CA LEU A 201 3.46 -11.77 14.08
C LEU A 201 2.52 -11.18 13.01
N ASP A 202 2.74 -9.93 12.60
CA ASP A 202 1.94 -9.28 11.56
C ASP A 202 2.14 -9.95 10.20
N VAL A 203 3.39 -10.32 9.86
CA VAL A 203 3.69 -11.12 8.66
C VAL A 203 2.98 -12.47 8.73
N TYR A 204 3.00 -13.16 9.87
CA TYR A 204 2.35 -14.46 10.02
C TYR A 204 0.81 -14.37 9.95
N ARG A 205 0.21 -13.31 10.50
CA ARG A 205 -1.24 -13.10 10.53
C ARG A 205 -1.80 -12.51 9.23
N SER A 206 -0.96 -11.87 8.44
CA SER A 206 -1.35 -11.31 7.15
C SER A 206 -1.86 -12.40 6.21
N ARG A 207 -3.01 -12.15 5.58
CA ARG A 207 -3.61 -13.05 4.59
C ARG A 207 -2.95 -12.88 3.23
N TRP A 208 -1.72 -13.39 3.10
CA TRP A 208 -0.94 -13.28 1.85
C TRP A 208 -1.66 -13.86 0.63
N ASN A 209 -2.42 -14.93 0.82
CA ASN A 209 -3.11 -15.66 -0.25
C ASN A 209 -4.37 -14.94 -0.77
N SER A 210 -4.79 -13.83 -0.14
CA SER A 210 -5.95 -13.03 -0.55
C SER A 210 -5.55 -11.65 -1.10
N ARG A 211 -4.36 -11.57 -1.68
CA ARG A 211 -3.80 -10.35 -2.29
C ARG A 211 -3.80 -10.55 -3.82
N GLY A 212 -4.43 -9.64 -4.58
CA GLY A 212 -4.35 -9.61 -6.04
C GLY A 212 -5.14 -10.67 -6.81
N GLY A 213 -6.47 -10.69 -6.67
CA GLY A 213 -7.37 -11.47 -7.53
C GLY A 213 -8.13 -10.60 -8.55
N PRO A 214 -8.95 -11.15 -9.45
CA PRO A 214 -9.85 -10.35 -10.28
C PRO A 214 -11.01 -9.77 -9.43
N CYS A 215 -11.48 -8.56 -9.73
CA CYS A 215 -12.60 -7.93 -8.99
C CYS A 215 -13.96 -8.60 -9.22
N LYS A 216 -14.07 -9.42 -10.28
CA LYS A 216 -15.24 -10.23 -10.57
C LYS A 216 -14.77 -11.61 -10.97
N ASN A 217 -15.33 -12.66 -10.36
CA ASN A 217 -15.27 -13.97 -10.99
C ASN A 217 -16.13 -13.93 -12.27
N PRO A 218 -15.65 -14.49 -13.39
CA PRO A 218 -16.47 -14.66 -14.58
C PRO A 218 -17.74 -15.49 -14.31
#